data_AF-A0A6M0JFI5-F1
#
_entry.id   AF-A0A6M0JFI5-F1
#
_cell.length_a   1.000
_cell.length_b   1.000
_cell.length_c   1.000
_cell.angle_alpha   90.00
_cell.angle_beta   90.00
_cell.angle_gamma   90.00
#
_symmetry.space_group_name_H-M   'P 1'
#
loop_
_entity.id
_entity.type
_entity.pdbx_description
1 polymer ?
#
loop_
_entity_poly.entity_id
_entity_poly.type
_entity_poly.pdbx_seq_one_letter_code
_entity_poly.pdbx_strand_id
1 'polypeptide(L)'
;MRYTSQLDLLPFGQLSIEEQENPQHWQTRLSDICSGLQQLKASGRYQWILIDLPRDASQITHQLLSLCDHSLAIVNVDANCHIRLHQQALPDGAHILINNFRIGSQVQDDIYQLWLQSQRRLLPMLIHRDEAMAECLAAKQPVGEYRSDALAAEEILTLANWCLLNYSGLKTPVGSAS
;
A
#
# COMPACT_ATOMS: atom_id res chain seq x y z
N MET A 1 15.89 -11.57 -1.63
CA MET A 1 16.25 -11.67 -3.06
C MET A 1 16.54 -10.26 -3.54
N ARG A 2 17.61 -10.03 -4.32
CA ARG A 2 17.89 -8.70 -4.85
C ARG A 2 17.25 -8.54 -6.23
N TYR A 3 16.40 -7.53 -6.42
CA TYR A 3 15.77 -7.24 -7.70
C TYR A 3 16.66 -6.31 -8.54
N THR A 4 17.14 -5.21 -7.94
CA THR A 4 18.17 -4.33 -8.50
C THR A 4 19.22 -4.00 -7.44
N SER A 5 20.28 -3.25 -7.77
CA SER A 5 21.25 -2.77 -6.76
C SER A 5 20.62 -1.91 -5.65
N GLN A 6 19.41 -1.38 -5.86
CA GLN A 6 18.73 -0.46 -4.95
C GLN A 6 17.44 -1.06 -4.33
N LEU A 7 16.99 -2.23 -4.78
CA LEU A 7 15.75 -2.86 -4.31
C LEU A 7 16.00 -4.32 -3.92
N ASP A 8 15.84 -4.59 -2.63
CA ASP A 8 15.82 -5.94 -2.06
C ASP A 8 14.35 -6.34 -1.79
N LEU A 9 13.95 -7.52 -2.25
CA LEU A 9 12.61 -8.10 -2.10
C LEU A 9 12.65 -9.27 -1.11
N LEU A 10 11.73 -9.26 -0.16
CA LEU A 10 11.42 -10.38 0.72
C LEU A 10 9.98 -10.84 0.43
N PRO A 11 9.76 -11.99 -0.22
CA PRO A 11 8.41 -12.50 -0.41
C PRO A 11 7.80 -12.93 0.92
N PHE A 12 6.47 -12.83 1.04
CA PHE A 12 5.73 -13.26 2.24
C PHE A 12 5.96 -14.75 2.57
N GLY A 13 6.27 -15.56 1.55
CA GLY A 13 6.42 -17.02 1.66
C GLY A 13 5.14 -17.76 1.29
N GLN A 14 5.21 -19.09 1.29
CA GLN A 14 4.05 -19.96 1.09
C GLN A 14 4.06 -21.02 2.19
N LEU A 15 2.90 -21.22 2.82
CA LEU A 15 2.71 -22.32 3.75
C LEU A 15 2.32 -23.57 2.96
N SER A 16 3.00 -24.68 3.24
CA SER A 16 2.56 -26.01 2.81
C SER A 16 1.19 -26.35 3.41
N ILE A 17 0.50 -27.37 2.87
CA ILE A 17 -0.80 -27.83 3.39
C ILE A 17 -0.68 -28.18 4.89
N GLU A 18 0.38 -28.88 5.27
CA GLU A 18 0.66 -29.26 6.66
C GLU A 18 0.85 -28.03 7.56
N GLU A 19 1.56 -27.00 7.09
CA GLU A 19 1.73 -25.75 7.84
C GLU A 19 0.41 -24.96 7.95
N GLN A 20 -0.45 -24.99 6.93
CA GLN A 20 -1.78 -24.37 6.99
C GLN A 20 -2.68 -25.07 8.01
N GLU A 21 -2.62 -26.39 8.09
CA GLU A 21 -3.39 -27.21 9.05
C GLU A 21 -2.88 -27.07 10.49
N ASN A 22 -1.61 -26.65 10.67
CA ASN A 22 -1.00 -26.51 11.99
C ASN A 22 -0.43 -25.09 12.24
N PRO A 23 -1.29 -24.06 12.40
CA PRO A 23 -0.88 -22.67 12.56
C PRO A 23 0.10 -22.40 13.70
N GLN A 24 0.02 -23.20 14.77
CA GLN A 24 0.88 -23.05 15.95
C GLN A 24 2.36 -23.20 15.63
N HIS A 25 2.73 -23.96 14.59
CA HIS A 25 4.14 -24.22 14.25
C HIS A 25 4.85 -23.03 13.61
N TRP A 26 4.13 -22.13 12.94
CA TRP A 26 4.72 -20.94 12.32
C TRP A 26 4.38 -19.65 13.06
N GLN A 27 3.40 -19.63 13.97
CA GLN A 27 3.07 -18.44 14.77
C GLN A 27 4.29 -17.89 15.53
N THR A 28 5.10 -18.75 16.13
CA THR A 28 6.35 -18.33 16.79
C THR A 28 7.34 -17.72 15.80
N ARG A 29 7.50 -18.31 14.61
CA ARG A 29 8.38 -17.77 13.55
C ARG A 29 7.89 -16.41 13.03
N LEU A 30 6.58 -16.18 12.99
CA LEU A 30 6.03 -14.88 12.61
C LEU A 30 6.32 -13.80 13.66
N SER A 31 6.37 -14.15 14.96
CA SER A 31 6.76 -13.17 15.98
C SER A 31 8.21 -12.68 15.81
N ASP A 32 9.10 -13.51 15.25
CA ASP A 32 10.46 -13.11 14.91
C ASP A 32 10.50 -12.06 13.78
N ILE A 33 9.50 -12.04 12.88
CA ILE A 33 9.42 -11.06 11.79
C ILE A 33 9.28 -9.64 12.35
N CYS A 34 8.44 -9.44 13.37
CA CYS A 34 8.27 -8.14 14.02
C CYS A 34 9.60 -7.63 14.60
N SER A 35 10.32 -8.51 15.31
CA SER A 35 11.64 -8.19 15.87
C SER A 35 12.67 -7.90 14.77
N GLY A 36 12.69 -8.72 13.71
CA GLY A 36 13.58 -8.53 12.56
C GLY A 36 13.32 -7.22 11.82
N LEU A 37 12.05 -6.84 11.64
CA LEU A 37 11.66 -5.57 11.03
C LEU A 37 12.11 -4.37 11.88
N GLN A 38 11.94 -4.45 13.20
CA GLN A 38 12.43 -3.41 14.12
C GLN A 38 13.95 -3.24 14.03
N GLN A 39 14.70 -4.35 14.03
CA GLN A 39 16.16 -4.32 13.86
C GLN A 39 16.56 -3.75 12.50
N LEU A 40 15.83 -4.12 11.43
CA LEU A 40 16.08 -3.61 10.08
C LEU A 40 15.88 -2.11 10.00
N LYS A 41 14.78 -1.61 10.57
CA LYS A 41 14.50 -0.17 10.69
C LYS A 41 15.59 0.55 11.49
N ALA A 42 15.97 0.00 12.65
CA ALA A 42 17.01 0.57 13.52
C ALA A 42 18.40 0.59 12.86
N SER A 43 18.68 -0.33 11.95
CA SER A 43 19.96 -0.38 11.24
C SER A 43 20.20 0.81 10.29
N GLY A 44 19.13 1.51 9.88
CA GLY A 44 19.20 2.61 8.91
C GLY A 44 19.65 2.18 7.50
N ARG A 45 19.74 0.87 7.24
CA ARG A 45 20.21 0.33 5.95
C ARG A 45 19.30 0.71 4.78
N TYR A 46 17.99 0.77 5.02
CA TYR A 46 16.99 1.11 4.01
C TYR A 46 16.30 2.42 4.38
N GLN A 47 16.17 3.31 3.41
CA GLN A 47 15.41 4.56 3.57
C GLN A 47 13.90 4.31 3.57
N TRP A 48 13.47 3.28 2.83
CA TRP A 48 12.07 2.88 2.68
C TRP A 48 11.95 1.38 2.87
N ILE A 49 10.99 0.98 3.69
CA ILE A 49 10.58 -0.42 3.86
C ILE A 49 9.10 -0.48 3.56
N LEU A 50 8.73 -1.13 2.46
CA LEU A 50 7.34 -1.32 2.07
C LEU A 50 6.89 -2.70 2.53
N ILE A 51 5.73 -2.75 3.19
CA ILE A 51 5.12 -3.98 3.69
C ILE A 51 3.75 -4.10 3.06
N ASP A 52 3.59 -5.09 2.18
CA ASP A 52 2.29 -5.45 1.64
C ASP A 52 1.59 -6.37 2.64
N LEU A 53 0.48 -5.90 3.20
CA LEU A 53 -0.25 -6.58 4.27
C LEU A 53 -1.59 -7.09 3.76
N PRO A 54 -2.00 -8.31 4.16
CA PRO A 54 -3.33 -8.80 3.84
C PRO A 54 -4.39 -7.96 4.55
N ARG A 55 -5.61 -8.00 4.02
CA ARG A 55 -6.77 -7.29 4.58
C ARG A 55 -7.39 -7.98 5.82
N ASP A 56 -6.73 -8.98 6.39
CA ASP A 56 -7.29 -9.74 7.50
C ASP A 56 -7.12 -9.02 8.84
N ALA A 57 -7.91 -9.45 9.84
CA ALA A 57 -7.82 -8.97 11.21
C ALA A 57 -6.90 -9.86 12.05
N SER A 58 -5.91 -10.52 11.44
CA SER A 58 -5.02 -11.40 12.18
C SER A 58 -4.13 -10.60 13.13
N GLN A 59 -3.74 -11.22 14.24
CA GLN A 59 -2.88 -10.58 15.24
C GLN A 59 -1.55 -10.12 14.62
N ILE A 60 -0.99 -10.90 13.69
CA ILE A 60 0.27 -10.56 13.03
C ILE A 60 0.11 -9.34 12.11
N THR A 61 -0.99 -9.21 11.37
CA THR A 61 -1.27 -8.03 10.54
C THR A 61 -1.34 -6.78 11.40
N HIS A 62 -2.03 -6.84 12.55
CA HIS A 62 -2.08 -5.72 13.50
C HIS A 62 -0.71 -5.38 14.10
N GLN A 63 0.12 -6.38 14.41
CA GLN A 63 1.48 -6.17 14.91
C GLN A 63 2.41 -5.56 13.86
N LEU A 64 2.37 -6.03 12.62
CA LEU A 64 3.18 -5.46 11.54
C LEU A 64 2.75 -4.03 11.21
N LEU A 65 1.44 -3.78 11.20
CA LEU A 65 0.88 -2.46 10.97
C LEU A 65 1.29 -1.46 12.06
N SER A 66 1.39 -1.88 13.32
CA SER A 66 1.84 -1.00 14.42
C SER A 66 3.33 -0.64 14.35
N LEU A 67 4.11 -1.35 13.53
CA LEU A 67 5.52 -1.03 13.26
C LEU A 67 5.70 -0.07 12.08
N CYS A 68 4.66 0.14 11.27
CA CYS A 68 4.68 1.02 10.11
C CYS A 68 4.58 2.48 10.54
N ASP A 69 5.44 3.35 10.00
CA ASP A 69 5.37 4.80 10.25
C ASP A 69 4.16 5.44 9.56
N HIS A 70 3.80 4.90 8.39
CA HIS A 70 2.68 5.35 7.58
C HIS A 70 1.97 4.15 6.97
N SER A 71 0.68 4.29 6.67
CA SER A 71 -0.11 3.26 6.01
C SER A 71 -0.97 3.83 4.90
N LEU A 72 -1.13 3.06 3.82
CA LEU A 72 -2.02 3.35 2.71
C LEU A 72 -3.11 2.27 2.65
N ALA A 73 -4.35 2.68 2.87
CA ALA A 73 -5.52 1.84 2.69
C ALA A 73 -5.93 1.88 1.21
N ILE A 74 -5.69 0.78 0.49
CA ILE A 74 -6.02 0.65 -0.93
C ILE A 74 -7.49 0.24 -1.07
N VAL A 75 -8.26 1.01 -1.82
CA VAL A 75 -9.70 0.77 -2.02
C VAL A 75 -10.09 0.84 -3.49
N ASN A 76 -11.06 0.03 -3.88
CA ASN A 76 -11.78 0.22 -5.14
C ASN A 76 -13.02 1.05 -4.87
N VAL A 77 -13.45 1.85 -5.86
CA VAL A 77 -14.73 2.58 -5.76
C VAL A 77 -15.88 1.60 -6.01
N ASP A 78 -16.32 0.92 -4.96
CA ASP A 78 -17.44 -0.01 -4.99
C ASP A 78 -18.20 -0.03 -3.67
N ALA A 79 -19.37 -0.67 -3.67
CA ALA A 79 -20.23 -0.78 -2.49
C ALA A 79 -19.56 -1.54 -1.32
N ASN A 80 -18.69 -2.50 -1.60
CA ASN A 80 -18.02 -3.31 -0.57
C ASN A 80 -17.01 -2.46 0.21
N CYS A 81 -16.17 -1.71 -0.51
CA CYS A 81 -15.23 -0.77 0.08
C CYS A 81 -15.97 0.36 0.79
N HIS A 82 -17.07 0.87 0.23
CA HIS A 82 -17.89 1.89 0.88
C HIS A 82 -18.40 1.42 2.25
N ILE A 83 -19.04 0.24 2.31
CA ILE A 83 -19.54 -0.33 3.56
C ILE A 83 -18.40 -0.49 4.57
N ARG A 84 -17.26 -1.05 4.14
CA ARG A 84 -16.15 -1.33 5.06
C ARG A 84 -15.45 -0.09 5.57
N LEU A 85 -15.33 0.97 4.77
CA LEU A 85 -14.80 2.27 5.23
C LEU A 85 -15.69 2.90 6.32
N HIS A 86 -16.98 2.55 6.39
CA HIS A 86 -17.88 3.00 7.45
C HIS A 86 -17.97 2.04 8.64
N GLN A 87 -17.64 0.76 8.46
CA GLN A 87 -17.73 -0.26 9.52
C GLN A 87 -16.41 -0.55 10.23
N GLN A 88 -15.27 -0.25 9.60
CA GLN A 88 -13.95 -0.60 10.11
C GLN A 88 -13.13 0.67 10.31
N ALA A 89 -12.57 0.82 11.51
CA ALA A 89 -11.61 1.87 11.76
C ALA A 89 -10.36 1.62 10.91
N LEU A 90 -9.99 2.60 10.08
CA LEU A 90 -8.68 2.58 9.45
C LEU A 90 -7.60 2.82 10.50
N PRO A 91 -6.38 2.30 10.27
CA PRO A 91 -5.24 2.57 11.14
C PRO A 91 -5.05 4.08 11.35
N ASP A 92 -4.51 4.44 12.51
CA ASP A 92 -4.24 5.84 12.84
C ASP A 92 -3.29 6.44 11.80
N GLY A 93 -3.66 7.63 11.28
CA GLY A 93 -2.88 8.31 10.25
C GLY A 93 -2.88 7.66 8.86
N ALA A 94 -3.67 6.60 8.62
CA ALA A 94 -3.75 5.96 7.31
C ALA A 94 -4.36 6.91 6.26
N HIS A 95 -3.73 7.03 5.09
CA HIS A 95 -4.35 7.65 3.93
C HIS A 95 -5.09 6.61 3.08
N ILE A 96 -6.11 7.05 2.35
CA ILE A 96 -6.93 6.21 1.47
C ILE A 96 -6.50 6.47 0.03
N LEU A 97 -6.02 5.43 -0.66
CA LEU A 97 -5.74 5.49 -2.09
C LEU A 97 -6.84 4.74 -2.86
N ILE A 98 -7.49 5.46 -3.78
CA ILE A 98 -8.40 4.84 -4.74
C ILE A 98 -7.57 4.18 -5.83
N ASN A 99 -7.88 2.92 -6.12
CA ASN A 99 -7.28 2.14 -7.19
C ASN A 99 -8.36 1.61 -8.15
N ASN A 100 -7.95 1.25 -9.37
CA ASN A 100 -8.80 0.64 -10.40
C ASN A 100 -10.05 1.47 -10.72
N PHE A 101 -9.91 2.80 -10.73
CA PHE A 101 -10.99 3.73 -11.06
C PHE A 101 -11.33 3.68 -12.55
N ARG A 102 -12.60 3.51 -12.90
CA ARG A 102 -13.06 3.37 -14.28
C ARG A 102 -13.75 4.63 -14.76
N ILE A 103 -13.15 5.26 -15.78
CA ILE A 103 -13.75 6.41 -16.47
C ILE A 103 -15.09 6.00 -17.10
N GLY A 104 -16.11 6.84 -16.94
CA GLY A 104 -17.44 6.63 -17.51
C GLY A 104 -18.33 5.68 -16.70
N SER A 105 -17.88 5.24 -15.52
CA SER A 105 -18.70 4.45 -14.62
C SER A 105 -19.50 5.35 -13.68
N GLN A 106 -20.76 5.64 -14.02
CA GLN A 106 -21.66 6.49 -13.23
C GLN A 106 -21.70 6.10 -11.73
N VAL A 107 -21.79 4.81 -11.44
CA VAL A 107 -21.82 4.34 -10.05
C VAL A 107 -20.52 4.62 -9.29
N GLN A 108 -19.37 4.60 -9.99
CA GLN A 108 -18.10 4.96 -9.35
C GLN A 108 -18.01 6.47 -9.16
N ASP A 109 -18.45 7.26 -10.15
CA ASP A 109 -18.50 8.71 -10.02
C ASP A 109 -19.36 9.14 -8.82
N ASP A 110 -20.56 8.57 -8.67
CA ASP A 110 -21.46 8.88 -7.57
C ASP A 110 -20.84 8.53 -6.20
N ILE A 111 -20.27 7.32 -6.06
CA ILE A 111 -19.59 6.89 -4.81
C ILE A 111 -18.36 7.76 -4.54
N TYR A 112 -17.58 8.09 -5.57
CA TYR A 112 -16.40 8.93 -5.43
C TYR A 112 -16.77 10.33 -4.94
N GLN A 113 -17.82 10.95 -5.48
CA GLN A 113 -18.33 12.24 -4.99
C GLN A 113 -18.77 12.19 -3.53
N LEU A 114 -19.42 11.10 -3.10
CA LEU A 114 -19.75 10.89 -1.69
C LEU A 114 -18.49 10.77 -0.83
N TRP A 115 -17.44 10.11 -1.32
CA TRP A 115 -16.20 9.96 -0.57
C TRP A 115 -15.41 11.26 -0.48
N LEU A 116 -15.42 12.12 -1.51
CA LEU A 116 -14.82 13.46 -1.42
C LEU A 116 -15.38 14.29 -0.25
N GLN A 117 -16.64 14.07 0.10
CA GLN A 117 -17.32 14.77 1.21
C GLN A 117 -17.13 14.06 2.56
N SER A 118 -17.08 12.73 2.57
CA SER A 118 -17.11 11.93 3.80
C SER A 118 -15.75 11.41 4.26
N GLN A 119 -14.78 11.23 3.34
CA GLN A 119 -13.49 10.59 3.59
C GLN A 119 -12.35 11.61 3.55
N ARG A 120 -12.11 12.28 4.67
CA ARG A 120 -11.06 13.32 4.82
C ARG A 120 -9.62 12.84 4.57
N ARG A 121 -9.41 11.52 4.54
CA ARG A 121 -8.09 10.88 4.40
C ARG A 121 -7.81 10.40 2.97
N LEU A 122 -8.69 10.70 2.01
CA LEU A 122 -8.42 10.44 0.60
C LEU A 122 -7.17 11.18 0.13
N LEU A 123 -6.32 10.48 -0.61
CA LEU A 123 -5.23 11.11 -1.34
C LEU A 123 -5.77 12.00 -2.47
N PRO A 124 -5.02 13.04 -2.87
CA PRO A 124 -5.44 13.96 -3.93
C PRO A 124 -5.34 13.34 -5.33
N MET A 125 -4.75 12.14 -5.45
CA MET A 125 -4.69 11.35 -6.66
C MET A 125 -5.36 9.98 -6.46
N LEU A 126 -5.69 9.35 -7.58
CA LEU A 126 -6.18 7.98 -7.67
C LEU A 126 -5.43 7.26 -8.79
N ILE A 127 -5.53 5.93 -8.82
CA ILE A 127 -5.01 5.11 -9.92
C ILE A 127 -6.17 4.65 -10.78
N HIS A 128 -6.13 5.00 -12.07
CA HIS A 128 -7.12 4.56 -13.04
C HIS A 128 -6.94 3.08 -13.36
N ARG A 129 -8.04 2.46 -13.78
CA ARG A 129 -7.98 1.16 -14.43
C ARG A 129 -7.23 1.31 -15.74
N ASP A 130 -6.18 0.52 -15.88
CA ASP A 130 -5.33 0.50 -17.06
C ASP A 130 -5.06 -0.96 -17.47
N GLU A 131 -5.29 -1.29 -18.74
CA GLU A 131 -5.03 -2.64 -19.26
C GLU A 131 -3.52 -2.95 -19.31
N ALA A 132 -2.67 -1.93 -19.36
CA ALA A 132 -1.22 -2.10 -19.23
C ALA A 132 -0.84 -2.81 -17.92
N MET A 133 -1.60 -2.62 -16.84
CA MET A 133 -1.35 -3.34 -15.58
C MET A 133 -1.51 -4.85 -15.74
N ALA A 134 -2.55 -5.30 -16.46
CA ALA A 134 -2.78 -6.72 -16.72
C ALA A 134 -1.68 -7.31 -17.62
N GLU A 135 -1.26 -6.56 -18.65
CA GLU A 135 -0.17 -6.94 -19.54
C GLU A 135 1.15 -7.10 -18.78
N CYS A 136 1.49 -6.12 -17.94
CA CYS A 136 2.69 -6.13 -17.09
C CYS A 136 2.70 -7.32 -16.12
N LEU A 137 1.55 -7.64 -15.52
CA LEU A 137 1.40 -8.80 -14.65
C LEU A 137 1.64 -10.11 -15.40
N ALA A 138 1.12 -10.24 -16.64
CA ALA A 138 1.39 -11.40 -17.48
C ALA A 138 2.87 -11.51 -17.87
N ALA A 139 3.53 -10.38 -18.13
CA ALA A 139 4.96 -10.28 -18.39
C ALA A 139 5.83 -10.45 -17.12
N LYS A 140 5.24 -10.43 -15.92
CA LYS A 140 5.92 -10.45 -14.61
C LYS A 140 6.92 -9.30 -14.45
N GLN A 141 6.57 -8.13 -14.95
CA GLN A 141 7.41 -6.93 -14.86
C GLN A 141 6.63 -5.78 -14.23
N PRO A 142 7.30 -4.88 -13.48
CA PRO A 142 6.67 -3.66 -12.98
C PRO A 142 6.17 -2.78 -14.13
N VAL A 143 5.03 -2.11 -13.95
CA VAL A 143 4.44 -1.25 -14.99
C VAL A 143 5.37 -0.11 -15.39
N GLY A 144 6.07 0.49 -14.43
CA GLY A 144 7.04 1.56 -14.70
C GLY A 144 8.27 1.12 -15.53
N GLU A 145 8.53 -0.18 -15.65
CA GLU A 145 9.60 -0.72 -16.49
C GLU A 145 9.08 -1.22 -17.84
N TYR A 146 7.98 -2.00 -17.83
CA TYR A 146 7.47 -2.66 -19.04
C TYR A 146 6.60 -1.74 -19.90
N ARG A 147 5.78 -0.89 -19.27
CA ARG A 147 4.88 0.08 -19.93
C ARG A 147 5.00 1.44 -19.24
N SER A 148 6.21 1.99 -19.28
CA SER A 148 6.52 3.30 -18.68
C SER A 148 5.70 4.47 -19.24
N ASP A 149 5.08 4.28 -20.41
CA ASP A 149 4.18 5.19 -21.10
C ASP A 149 2.70 5.04 -20.71
N ALA A 150 2.36 4.07 -19.86
CA ALA A 150 0.99 3.82 -19.43
C ALA A 150 0.53 4.84 -18.39
N LEU A 151 -0.78 5.13 -18.37
CA LEU A 151 -1.38 6.05 -17.40
C LEU A 151 -1.12 5.58 -15.96
N ALA A 152 -1.27 4.28 -15.69
CA ALA A 152 -1.00 3.74 -14.36
C ALA A 152 0.47 3.92 -13.94
N ALA A 153 1.43 3.91 -14.86
CA ALA A 153 2.84 4.16 -14.55
C ALA A 153 3.07 5.61 -14.09
N GLU A 154 2.48 6.57 -14.81
CA GLU A 154 2.56 8.00 -14.45
C GLU A 154 1.91 8.30 -13.09
N GLU A 155 0.76 7.67 -12.82
CA GLU A 155 0.02 7.85 -11.57
C GLU A 155 0.72 7.20 -10.38
N ILE A 156 1.32 6.03 -10.55
CA ILE A 156 2.16 5.40 -9.52
C ILE A 156 3.40 6.25 -9.24
N LEU A 157 4.02 6.86 -10.26
CA LEU A 157 5.14 7.79 -10.06
C LEU A 157 4.69 9.04 -9.30
N THR A 158 3.51 9.56 -9.62
CA THR A 158 2.89 10.68 -8.91
C THR A 158 2.62 10.35 -7.43
N LEU A 159 2.11 9.14 -7.15
CA LEU A 159 1.95 8.62 -5.80
C LEU A 159 3.29 8.50 -5.07
N ALA A 160 4.32 7.95 -5.73
CA ALA A 160 5.65 7.80 -5.14
C ALA A 160 6.25 9.17 -4.76
N ASN A 161 6.13 10.17 -5.62
CA ASN A 161 6.54 11.55 -5.32
C ASN A 161 5.76 12.15 -4.16
N TRP A 162 4.45 11.92 -4.10
CA TRP A 162 3.64 12.36 -2.96
C TRP A 162 4.10 11.71 -1.65
N CYS A 163 4.37 10.40 -1.66
CA CYS A 163 4.93 9.70 -0.50
C CYS A 163 6.28 10.28 -0.10
N LEU A 164 7.19 10.55 -1.06
CA LEU A 164 8.48 11.18 -0.77
C LEU A 164 8.31 12.54 -0.09
N LEU A 165 7.35 13.36 -0.51
CA LEU A 165 7.10 14.67 0.09
C LEU A 165 6.47 14.59 1.48
N ASN A 166 5.59 13.62 1.73
CA ASN A 166 4.77 13.58 2.95
C ASN A 166 5.27 12.60 4.02
N TYR A 167 6.04 11.57 3.64
CA TYR A 167 6.48 10.50 4.54
C TYR A 167 7.98 10.44 4.78
N SER A 168 8.81 11.12 3.97
CA SER A 168 10.27 11.10 4.17
C SER A 168 10.74 11.79 5.45
N GLY A 169 9.85 12.46 6.18
CA GLY A 169 10.20 13.27 7.36
C GLY A 169 10.95 14.56 7.01
N LEU A 170 11.22 14.83 5.73
CA LEU A 170 11.73 16.10 5.24
C LEU A 170 10.60 17.13 5.35
N LYS A 171 10.49 17.79 6.50
CA LYS A 171 9.67 19.01 6.61
C LYS A 171 10.20 19.99 5.57
N THR A 172 9.46 20.23 4.49
CA THR A 172 9.62 21.46 3.71
C THR A 172 9.49 22.62 4.70
N PRO A 173 10.50 23.49 4.85
CA PRO A 173 10.37 24.66 5.69
C PRO A 173 9.23 25.49 5.10
N VAL A 174 8.11 25.56 5.82
CA VAL A 174 7.03 26.48 5.49
C VAL A 174 7.59 27.87 5.71
N GLY A 175 7.76 28.60 4.60
CA GLY A 175 7.88 30.05 4.51
C GLY A 175 8.64 30.76 5.62
N SER A 176 9.87 31.19 5.31
CA SER A 176 10.45 32.38 5.92
C SER A 176 9.41 33.51 5.85
N ALA A 177 9.02 34.00 7.02
CA ALA A 177 8.25 35.23 7.15
C ALA A 177 8.94 36.34 6.32
N SER A 178 8.14 37.03 5.51
CA SER A 178 8.44 38.36 4.97
C SER A 178 7.16 39.17 5.07
#